data_AF-A0A9C7SG13-F1
#
_entry.id   AF-A0A9C7SG13-F1
#
_cell.length_a   1.000
_cell.length_b   1.000
_cell.length_c   1.000
_cell.angle_alpha   90.00
_cell.angle_beta   90.00
_cell.angle_gamma   90.00
#
_symmetry.space_group_name_H-M   'P 1'
#
loop_
_entity.id
_entity.type
_entity.pdbx_description
1 polymer ?
#
loop_
_entity_poly.entity_id
_entity_poly.type
_entity_poly.pdbx_seq_one_letter_code
_entity_poly.pdbx_strand_id
1 'polypeptide(L)'
;MNPPHQKHLSKSSFMAGLDCPRKLWQLLWDRSSATPFGGMSQLIMEMGTRFGVLAHQLYPGATLINIDFRNLDQALLDTEAAINSGASTILEACFVYDHFRVVSDVVERQADGSWHLI
;
A
#
# COMPACT_ATOMS: atom_id res chain seq x y z
N MET A 1 -5.74 6.86 19.68
CA MET A 1 -4.28 7.09 19.73
C MET A 1 -3.61 5.74 19.94
N ASN A 2 -2.84 5.24 18.97
CA ASN A 2 -2.11 3.98 19.15
C ASN A 2 -0.95 4.18 20.15
N PRO A 3 -0.71 3.23 21.08
CA PRO A 3 0.42 3.29 21.97
C PRO A 3 1.76 3.26 21.20
N PRO A 4 2.85 3.83 21.75
CA PRO A 4 4.11 4.13 21.05
C PRO A 4 4.91 2.91 20.52
N HIS A 5 4.36 1.69 20.61
CA HIS A 5 5.00 0.45 20.17
C HIS A 5 4.13 -0.46 19.31
N GLN A 6 2.93 -0.03 18.91
CA GLN A 6 2.06 -0.87 18.07
C GLN A 6 2.54 -0.84 16.61
N LYS A 7 3.16 -1.93 16.17
CA LYS A 7 3.55 -2.14 14.78
C LYS A 7 2.38 -2.70 13.99
N HIS A 8 2.11 -2.11 12.82
CA HIS A 8 1.13 -2.66 11.88
C HIS A 8 1.73 -3.84 11.10
N LEU A 9 0.88 -4.83 10.79
CA LEU A 9 1.24 -5.93 9.89
C LEU A 9 0.91 -5.53 8.46
N SER A 10 1.93 -5.47 7.61
CA SER A 10 1.74 -5.51 6.15
C SER A 10 1.48 -6.94 5.68
N LYS A 11 0.93 -7.10 4.48
CA LYS A 11 0.77 -8.42 3.82
C LYS A 11 2.06 -9.24 3.88
N SER A 12 3.19 -8.66 3.50
CA SER A 12 4.49 -9.34 3.50
C SER A 12 4.94 -9.75 4.91
N SER A 13 4.72 -8.91 5.93
CA SER A 13 5.06 -9.27 7.31
C SER A 13 4.14 -10.37 7.87
N PHE A 14 2.85 -10.34 7.54
CA PHE A 14 1.90 -11.37 7.94
C PHE A 14 2.26 -12.73 7.33
N MET A 15 2.52 -12.76 6.01
CA MET A 15 2.98 -13.98 5.33
C MET A 15 4.28 -14.51 5.94
N ALA A 16 5.24 -13.62 6.22
CA ALA A 16 6.49 -14.03 6.87
C ALA A 16 6.27 -14.63 8.27
N GLY A 17 5.25 -14.18 9.01
CA GLY A 17 4.88 -14.72 10.31
C GLY A 17 4.22 -16.09 10.25
N LEU A 18 3.43 -16.34 9.20
CA LEU A 18 2.87 -17.69 8.92
C LEU A 18 3.99 -18.70 8.65
N ASP A 19 5.04 -18.27 7.93
CA ASP A 19 6.19 -19.15 7.64
C ASP A 19 7.11 -19.32 8.87
N CYS A 20 7.41 -18.22 9.56
CA CYS A 20 8.40 -18.21 10.65
C CYS A 20 8.18 -17.02 11.61
N PRO A 21 7.73 -17.26 12.85
CA PRO A 21 7.53 -16.20 13.84
C PRO A 21 8.78 -15.35 14.12
N ARG A 22 9.98 -15.96 14.07
CA ARG A 22 11.25 -15.23 14.22
C ARG A 22 11.46 -14.22 13.08
N LYS A 23 11.12 -14.58 11.85
CA LYS A 23 11.23 -13.70 10.69
C LYS A 23 10.27 -12.51 10.81
N LEU A 24 9.03 -12.75 11.25
CA LEU A 24 8.10 -11.67 11.60
C LEU A 24 8.70 -10.72 12.64
N TRP A 25 9.27 -11.28 13.72
CA TRP A 25 9.86 -10.46 14.78
C TRP A 25 11.00 -9.58 14.26
N GLN A 26 11.91 -10.13 13.45
CA GLN A 26 12.97 -9.37 12.80
C GLN A 26 12.42 -8.26 11.90
N LEU A 27 11.39 -8.53 11.08
CA LEU A 27 10.80 -7.53 10.19
C LEU A 27 10.13 -6.36 10.93
N LEU A 28 9.62 -6.58 12.15
CA LEU A 28 8.92 -5.56 12.92
C LEU A 28 9.81 -4.82 13.93
N TRP A 29 10.76 -5.51 14.55
CA TRP A 29 11.54 -4.98 15.69
C TRP A 29 13.06 -5.00 15.50
N ASP A 30 13.62 -5.82 14.60
CA ASP A 30 15.07 -5.92 14.37
C ASP A 30 15.39 -6.10 12.88
N ARG A 31 15.09 -5.07 12.09
CA ARG A 31 15.26 -5.12 10.63
C ARG A 31 16.71 -5.23 10.21
N SER A 32 17.64 -4.74 11.04
CA SER A 32 19.08 -4.84 10.81
C SER A 32 19.57 -6.29 10.79
N SER A 33 18.92 -7.20 11.51
CA SER A 33 19.26 -8.63 11.50
C SER A 33 18.45 -9.44 10.49
N ALA A 34 17.45 -8.83 9.84
CA ALA A 34 16.66 -9.50 8.81
C ALA A 34 17.54 -9.79 7.60
N THR A 35 17.49 -11.02 7.09
CA THR A 35 18.18 -11.38 5.84
C THR A 35 17.62 -10.52 4.70
N PRO A 36 18.47 -9.78 3.96
CA PRO A 36 18.02 -9.03 2.80
C PRO A 36 17.35 -9.94 1.78
N PHE A 37 16.35 -9.42 1.06
CA PHE A 37 15.89 -10.08 -0.15
C PHE A 37 17.09 -10.22 -1.11
N GLY A 38 17.22 -11.35 -1.78
CA GLY A 38 18.31 -11.62 -2.71
C GLY A 38 17.89 -12.56 -3.84
N GLY A 39 18.68 -12.57 -4.91
CA GLY A 39 18.48 -13.44 -6.07
C GLY A 39 17.11 -13.24 -6.72
N MET A 40 16.42 -14.33 -7.01
CA MET A 40 15.13 -14.33 -7.71
C MET A 40 14.03 -13.50 -7.01
N SER A 41 14.07 -13.38 -5.68
CA SER A 41 13.04 -12.62 -4.96
C SER A 41 13.06 -11.13 -5.30
N GLN A 42 14.26 -10.54 -5.47
CA GLN A 42 14.40 -9.14 -5.86
C GLN A 42 13.86 -8.92 -7.28
N LEU A 43 14.23 -9.80 -8.23
CA LEU A 43 13.76 -9.73 -9.61
C LEU A 43 12.23 -9.83 -9.71
N ILE A 44 11.61 -10.73 -8.94
CA ILE A 44 10.15 -10.87 -8.91
C ILE A 44 9.49 -9.59 -8.38
N MET A 45 10.03 -8.99 -7.32
CA MET A 45 9.52 -7.73 -6.76
C MET A 45 9.66 -6.58 -7.77
N GLU A 46 10.81 -6.43 -8.41
CA GLU A 46 11.06 -5.41 -9.44
C GLU A 46 10.13 -5.58 -10.64
N MET A 47 9.89 -6.82 -11.09
CA MET A 47 8.91 -7.10 -12.14
C MET A 47 7.50 -6.69 -11.72
N GLY A 48 7.11 -6.97 -10.48
CA GLY A 48 5.83 -6.52 -9.92
C GLY A 48 5.71 -4.99 -9.94
N THR A 49 6.73 -4.27 -9.48
CA THR A 49 6.76 -2.80 -9.52
C THR A 49 6.64 -2.28 -10.94
N ARG A 50 7.39 -2.84 -11.90
CA ARG A 50 7.31 -2.43 -13.31
C ARG A 50 5.94 -2.70 -13.91
N PHE A 51 5.32 -3.82 -13.56
CA PHE A 51 3.96 -4.13 -13.99
C PHE A 51 2.96 -3.11 -13.45
N GLY A 52 3.02 -2.76 -12.16
CA GLY A 52 2.16 -1.72 -11.57
C GLY A 52 2.31 -0.37 -12.29
N VAL A 53 3.56 0.06 -12.54
CA VAL A 53 3.84 1.30 -13.30
C VAL A 53 3.25 1.26 -14.72
N LEU A 54 3.28 0.11 -15.39
CA LEU A 54 2.64 -0.06 -16.70
C LEU A 54 1.11 -0.07 -16.60
N ALA A 55 0.55 -0.71 -15.58
CA ALA A 55 -0.90 -0.75 -15.35
C ALA A 55 -1.48 0.65 -15.11
N HIS A 56 -0.74 1.55 -14.45
CA HIS A 56 -1.12 2.95 -14.28
C HIS A 56 -1.37 3.66 -15.61
N GLN A 57 -0.70 3.25 -16.71
CA GLN A 57 -0.89 3.85 -18.03
C GLN A 57 -2.26 3.56 -18.64
N LEU A 58 -3.00 2.58 -18.11
CA LEU A 58 -4.37 2.29 -18.53
C LEU A 58 -5.38 3.33 -18.04
N TYR A 59 -4.98 4.22 -17.12
CA TYR A 59 -5.84 5.23 -16.49
C TYR A 59 -5.29 6.65 -16.75
N PRO A 60 -5.34 7.14 -18.00
CA PRO A 60 -4.86 8.47 -18.33
C PRO A 60 -5.66 9.54 -17.57
N GLY A 61 -4.94 10.48 -16.95
CA GLY A 61 -5.55 11.57 -16.16
C GLY A 61 -5.92 11.18 -14.72
N ALA A 62 -5.65 9.94 -14.30
CA ALA A 62 -5.83 9.55 -12.90
C ALA A 62 -4.86 10.30 -11.98
N THR A 63 -5.31 10.55 -10.75
CA THR A 63 -4.48 11.14 -9.69
C THR A 63 -3.71 10.03 -8.99
N LEU A 64 -2.38 10.07 -9.05
CA LEU A 64 -1.53 9.11 -8.33
C LEU A 64 -1.23 9.63 -6.92
N ILE A 65 -1.53 8.81 -5.90
CA ILE A 65 -1.13 9.07 -4.52
C ILE A 65 0.29 8.57 -4.32
N ASN A 66 1.18 9.42 -3.80
CA ASN A 66 2.55 9.00 -3.51
C ASN A 66 2.61 8.31 -2.15
N ILE A 67 2.91 7.01 -2.14
CA ILE A 67 2.85 6.21 -0.91
C ILE A 67 4.24 6.02 -0.28
N ASP A 68 4.33 6.35 1.01
CA ASP A 68 5.30 5.74 1.91
C ASP A 68 4.64 4.61 2.70
N PHE A 69 4.92 3.36 2.34
CA PHE A 69 4.39 2.18 3.04
C PHE A 69 4.86 2.07 4.51
N ARG A 70 5.81 2.89 4.95
CA ARG A 70 6.20 3.00 6.37
C ARG A 70 5.30 3.94 7.15
N ASN A 71 4.66 4.90 6.49
CA ASN A 71 3.74 5.85 7.09
C ASN A 71 2.64 6.24 6.09
N LEU A 72 1.50 5.57 6.21
CA LEU A 72 0.35 5.82 5.34
C LEU A 72 -0.49 7.04 5.77
N ASP A 73 -0.13 7.75 6.85
CA ASP A 73 -0.93 8.89 7.32
C ASP A 73 -1.04 9.99 6.25
N GLN A 74 0.06 10.28 5.55
CA GLN A 74 0.04 11.27 4.47
C GLN A 74 -0.79 10.77 3.27
N ALA A 75 -0.66 9.49 2.91
CA ALA A 75 -1.44 8.91 1.81
C ALA A 75 -2.96 8.96 2.06
N LEU A 76 -3.40 8.82 3.32
CA LEU A 76 -4.81 8.98 3.70
C LEU A 76 -5.29 10.41 3.43
N LEU A 77 -4.51 11.42 3.87
CA LEU A 77 -4.83 12.83 3.67
C LEU A 77 -4.83 13.20 2.18
N ASP A 78 -3.85 12.71 1.42
CA ASP A 78 -3.74 12.96 -0.02
C ASP A 78 -4.89 12.31 -0.79
N THR A 79 -5.31 11.11 -0.37
CA THR A 79 -6.47 10.42 -0.96
C THR A 79 -7.76 11.21 -0.70
N GLU A 80 -7.98 11.68 0.53
CA GLU A 80 -9.14 12.51 0.87
C GLU A 80 -9.14 13.84 0.08
N ALA A 81 -7.97 14.48 -0.05
CA ALA A 81 -7.82 15.69 -0.84
C ALA A 81 -8.13 15.47 -2.32
N ALA A 82 -7.70 14.34 -2.90
CA ALA A 82 -7.99 13.98 -4.29
C ALA A 82 -9.50 13.76 -4.51
N ILE A 83 -10.17 13.06 -3.58
CA ILE A 83 -11.63 12.88 -3.61
C ILE A 83 -12.35 14.24 -3.55
N ASN A 84 -11.96 15.10 -2.61
CA ASN A 84 -12.58 16.42 -2.43
C ASN A 84 -12.32 17.38 -3.61
N SER A 85 -11.22 17.18 -4.33
CA SER A 85 -10.89 17.92 -5.56
C SER A 85 -11.63 17.40 -6.79
N GLY A 86 -12.45 16.34 -6.65
CA GLY A 86 -13.27 15.80 -7.73
C GLY A 86 -12.54 14.84 -8.66
N ALA A 87 -11.46 14.18 -8.20
CA ALA A 87 -10.78 13.16 -8.99
C ALA A 87 -11.76 12.03 -9.37
N SER A 88 -11.82 11.72 -10.68
CA SER A 88 -12.63 10.62 -11.19
C SER A 88 -11.96 9.27 -10.96
N THR A 89 -10.63 9.23 -11.04
CA THR A 89 -9.83 8.02 -10.89
C THR A 89 -8.61 8.32 -10.03
N ILE A 90 -8.34 7.49 -9.04
CA ILE A 90 -7.21 7.64 -8.13
C ILE A 90 -6.42 6.32 -8.12
N LEU A 91 -5.13 6.41 -8.40
CA LEU A 91 -4.19 5.29 -8.34
C LEU A 91 -3.54 5.26 -6.95
N GLU A 92 -3.35 4.06 -6.41
CA GLU A 92 -2.75 3.87 -5.08
C GLU A 92 -3.54 4.59 -3.97
N ALA A 93 -4.86 4.66 -4.09
CA ALA A 93 -5.71 5.30 -3.08
C ALA A 93 -5.62 4.58 -1.73
N CYS A 94 -5.44 5.35 -0.65
CA CYS A 94 -5.32 4.83 0.70
C CYS A 94 -6.60 5.07 1.51
N PHE A 95 -7.10 4.02 2.15
CA PHE A 95 -8.28 4.05 3.01
C PHE A 95 -7.98 3.47 4.39
N VAL A 96 -8.73 3.94 5.39
CA VAL A 96 -8.67 3.43 6.75
C VAL A 96 -10.07 3.08 7.25
N TYR A 97 -10.19 1.93 7.90
CA TYR A 97 -11.38 1.54 8.64
C TYR A 97 -10.94 0.93 9.97
N ASP A 98 -11.34 1.55 11.08
CA ASP A 98 -10.82 1.26 12.42
C ASP A 98 -9.27 1.31 12.44
N HIS A 99 -8.60 0.17 12.63
CA HIS A 99 -7.14 0.06 12.59
C HIS A 99 -6.60 -0.60 11.31
N PHE A 100 -7.47 -0.94 10.35
CA PHE A 100 -7.09 -1.52 9.07
C PHE A 100 -6.83 -0.42 8.06
N ARG A 101 -5.70 -0.54 7.35
CA ARG A 101 -5.33 0.35 6.26
C ARG A 101 -5.22 -0.45 4.99
N VAL A 102 -5.82 0.07 3.92
CA VAL A 102 -5.80 -0.53 2.59
C VAL A 102 -5.25 0.49 1.62
N VAL A 103 -4.39 0.02 0.73
CA VAL A 103 -3.98 0.73 -0.47
C VAL A 103 -4.57 -0.05 -1.63
N SER A 104 -5.42 0.58 -2.42
CA SER A 104 -5.97 -0.03 -3.64
C SER A 104 -5.06 0.27 -4.81
N ASP A 105 -5.01 -0.62 -5.81
CA ASP A 105 -4.31 -0.31 -7.06
C ASP A 105 -5.02 0.84 -7.79
N VAL A 106 -6.35 0.72 -7.98
CA VAL A 106 -7.17 1.80 -8.57
C VAL A 106 -8.52 1.95 -7.88
N VAL A 107 -9.00 3.18 -7.77
CA VAL A 107 -10.42 3.48 -7.50
C VAL A 107 -10.98 4.42 -8.54
N GLU A 108 -12.21 4.16 -8.97
CA GLU A 108 -12.90 4.95 -9.99
C GLU A 108 -14.31 5.35 -9.54
N ARG A 109 -14.58 6.66 -9.56
CA ARG A 109 -15.88 7.23 -9.24
C ARG A 109 -16.85 7.03 -10.40
N GLN A 110 -17.98 6.43 -10.09
CA GLN A 110 -19.03 6.14 -11.06
C GLN A 110 -20.01 7.31 -11.19
N ALA A 111 -20.80 7.31 -12.27
CA ALA A 111 -21.77 8.36 -12.55
C ALA A 111 -22.87 8.49 -11.48
N ASP A 112 -23.22 7.39 -10.81
CA ASP A 112 -24.19 7.36 -9.71
C ASP A 112 -23.60 7.79 -8.35
N GLY A 113 -22.31 8.15 -8.32
CA GLY A 113 -21.59 8.55 -7.12
C GLY A 113 -21.00 7.40 -6.31
N SER A 114 -21.19 6.14 -6.73
CA SER A 114 -20.50 4.98 -6.16
C SER A 114 -19.02 4.93 -6.58
N TRP A 115 -18.27 4.01 -5.99
CA TRP A 115 -16.86 3.79 -6.31
C TRP A 115 -16.62 2.33 -6.73
N HIS A 116 -15.90 2.15 -7.83
CA HIS A 116 -15.33 0.87 -8.20
C HIS A 116 -13.93 0.75 -7.64
N LEU A 117 -13.65 -0.40 -7.01
CA LEU A 117 -12.33 -0.82 -6.58
C LEU A 117 -11.81 -1.81 -7.63
N ILE A 118 -10.66 -1.52 -8.23
CA ILE A 118 -10.03 -2.37 -9.26
C ILE A 118 -8.66 -2.79 -8.75
#